data_AF-A0A1F0BXQ7-F1
#
_entry.id   AF-A0A1F0BXQ7-F1
#
_cell.length_a   1.000
_cell.length_b   1.000
_cell.length_c   1.000
_cell.angle_alpha   90.00
_cell.angle_beta   90.00
_cell.angle_gamma   90.00
#
_symmetry.space_group_name_H-M   'P 1'
#
loop_
_entity.id
_entity.type
_entity.pdbx_description
1 polymer ?
#
loop_
_entity_poly.entity_id
_entity_poly.type
_entity_poly.pdbx_seq_one_letter_code
_entity_poly.pdbx_strand_id
1 'polypeptide(L)'
;MINKRKQLNKWNLGCSGAVVVVTIIFICCIYLYFKNASYTLKPGDSIVLKVPTSKQKEFSPKLYISKISGGELELSGKTSWWQKGEGSLLGTNYDVLKQEISEIYSSSSNIPTKIKENDTNSSIYLSEKGVVLQSKESWEFEIPNSKQIKITNISDRDIRFEAQVTGE
;
A
#
# COMPACT_ATOMS: atom_id res chain seq x y z
N MET A 1 5.61 69.97 -0.09
CA MET A 1 5.20 68.74 -0.81
C MET A 1 6.07 67.57 -0.37
N ILE A 2 5.58 66.73 0.57
CA ILE A 2 6.31 65.55 1.06
C ILE A 2 5.90 64.35 0.21
N ASN A 3 6.90 63.72 -0.41
CA ASN A 3 6.76 62.71 -1.45
C ASN A 3 6.26 61.37 -0.88
N LYS A 4 4.93 61.15 -0.89
CA LYS A 4 4.24 59.93 -0.41
C LYS A 4 4.61 58.64 -1.17
N ARG A 5 5.45 58.71 -2.22
CA ARG A 5 5.82 57.56 -3.05
C ARG A 5 6.91 56.64 -2.45
N LYS A 6 7.55 57.00 -1.33
CA LYS A 6 8.61 56.18 -0.70
C LYS A 6 8.16 55.22 0.42
N GLN A 7 6.87 55.20 0.79
CA GLN A 7 6.38 54.31 1.86
C GLN A 7 5.57 53.09 1.39
N LEU A 8 5.21 53.00 0.10
CA LEU A 8 4.37 51.92 -0.43
C LEU A 8 5.16 50.64 -0.78
N ASN A 9 6.48 50.67 -0.69
CA ASN A 9 7.39 49.60 -1.11
C ASN A 9 7.86 48.70 0.06
N LYS A 10 7.43 48.98 1.30
CA LYS A 10 7.83 48.18 2.48
C LYS A 10 6.86 47.07 2.88
N TRP A 11 5.66 47.04 2.29
CA TRP A 11 4.59 46.11 2.67
C TRP A 11 4.48 44.84 1.81
N ASN A 12 5.31 44.71 0.75
CA ASN A 12 5.22 43.58 -0.17
C ASN A 12 6.26 42.45 0.06
N LEU A 13 7.10 42.55 1.09
CA LEU A 13 8.07 41.50 1.43
C LEU A 13 7.68 40.64 2.65
N GLY A 14 6.81 41.12 3.54
CA GLY A 14 6.39 40.38 4.74
C GLY A 14 5.38 39.26 4.47
N CYS A 15 4.45 39.49 3.53
CA CYS A 15 3.44 38.48 3.16
C CYS A 15 4.02 37.33 2.35
N SER A 16 5.08 37.58 1.57
CA SER A 16 5.73 36.55 0.74
C SER A 16 6.38 35.45 1.60
N GLY A 17 7.08 35.84 2.68
CA GLY A 17 7.71 34.89 3.59
C GLY A 17 6.68 34.02 4.35
N ALA A 18 5.59 34.62 4.84
CA ALA A 18 4.54 33.88 5.53
C ALA A 18 3.81 32.89 4.61
N VAL A 19 3.52 33.29 3.36
CA VAL A 19 2.91 32.41 2.36
C VAL A 19 3.84 31.24 2.02
N VAL A 20 5.15 31.48 1.89
CA VAL A 20 6.13 30.41 1.65
C VAL A 20 6.17 29.43 2.82
N VAL A 21 6.19 29.92 4.06
CA VAL A 21 6.18 29.06 5.25
C VAL A 21 4.90 28.23 5.34
N VAL A 22 3.73 28.84 5.13
CA VAL A 22 2.44 28.12 5.12
C VAL A 22 2.40 27.07 4.00
N THR A 23 2.92 27.39 2.82
CA THR A 23 3.00 26.46 1.69
C THR A 23 3.91 25.28 2.00
N ILE A 24 5.08 25.51 2.62
CA ILE A 24 5.99 24.44 3.04
C ILE A 24 5.33 23.56 4.10
N ILE A 25 4.68 24.15 5.12
CA ILE A 25 3.97 23.39 6.15
C ILE A 25 2.84 22.56 5.52
N PHE A 26 2.09 23.13 4.58
CA PHE A 26 1.02 22.44 3.88
C PHE A 26 1.56 21.26 3.04
N ILE A 27 2.64 21.47 2.28
CA ILE A 27 3.32 20.40 1.53
C ILE A 27 3.87 19.33 2.47
N CYS A 28 4.47 19.69 3.62
CA CYS A 28 4.94 18.74 4.62
C CYS A 28 3.79 17.96 5.26
N CYS A 29 2.68 18.61 5.60
CA CYS A 29 1.49 17.95 6.14
C CYS A 29 0.89 16.97 5.11
N ILE A 30 0.83 17.37 3.84
CA ILE A 30 0.44 16.49 2.72
C ILE A 30 1.41 15.31 2.62
N TYR A 31 2.71 15.57 2.59
CA TYR A 31 3.73 14.53 2.48
C TYR A 31 3.69 13.52 3.64
N LEU A 32 3.47 14.00 4.87
CA LEU A 32 3.30 13.15 6.05
C LEU A 32 1.98 12.37 6.03
N TYR A 33 0.90 12.95 5.49
CA TYR A 33 -0.38 12.26 5.29
C TYR A 33 -0.24 11.08 4.31
N PHE A 34 0.61 11.23 3.29
CA PHE A 34 0.86 10.19 2.29
C PHE A 34 1.96 9.19 2.68
N LYS A 35 2.63 9.35 3.82
CA LYS A 35 3.69 8.42 4.23
C LYS A 35 3.11 7.11 4.75
N ASN A 36 3.66 5.98 4.30
CA ASN A 36 3.30 4.67 4.83
C ASN A 36 3.49 4.62 6.35
N ALA A 37 2.51 4.11 7.08
CA ALA A 37 2.63 3.93 8.52
C ALA A 37 3.61 2.79 8.80
N SER A 38 4.58 3.00 9.70
CA SER A 38 5.54 1.99 10.11
C SER A 38 5.01 1.21 11.31
N TYR A 39 5.09 -0.12 11.24
CA TYR A 39 4.63 -1.06 12.24
C TYR A 39 5.78 -1.95 12.70
N THR A 40 5.74 -2.35 13.97
CA THR A 40 6.60 -3.40 14.54
C THR A 40 5.69 -4.37 15.26
N LEU A 41 5.67 -5.64 14.83
CA LEU A 41 4.85 -6.69 15.43
C LEU A 41 5.75 -7.76 16.07
N LYS A 42 5.44 -8.14 17.30
CA LYS A 42 6.06 -9.31 17.95
C LYS A 42 5.54 -10.62 17.33
N PRO A 43 6.20 -11.76 17.56
CA PRO A 43 5.68 -13.07 17.14
C PRO A 43 4.23 -13.27 17.58
N GLY A 44 3.36 -13.60 16.63
CA GLY A 44 1.93 -13.82 16.87
C GLY A 44 1.07 -12.56 16.96
N ASP A 45 1.65 -11.36 17.04
CA ASP A 45 0.89 -10.11 17.06
C ASP A 45 0.24 -9.85 15.70
N SER A 46 -0.87 -9.10 15.73
CA SER A 46 -1.56 -8.69 14.51
C SER A 46 -2.11 -7.28 14.61
N ILE A 47 -2.24 -6.64 13.46
CA ILE A 47 -2.93 -5.36 13.30
C ILE A 47 -4.08 -5.52 12.32
N VAL A 48 -5.05 -4.62 12.45
CA VAL A 48 -6.16 -4.50 11.51
C VAL A 48 -6.10 -3.13 10.86
N LEU A 49 -5.93 -3.12 9.54
CA LEU A 49 -5.99 -1.91 8.73
C LEU A 49 -7.43 -1.71 8.26
N LYS A 50 -7.97 -0.52 8.52
CA LYS A 50 -9.29 -0.12 7.98
C LYS A 50 -9.14 0.24 6.51
N VAL A 51 -10.04 -0.25 5.70
CA VAL A 51 -10.08 0.07 4.27
C VAL A 51 -11.08 1.21 4.07
N PRO A 52 -10.67 2.34 3.46
CA PRO A 52 -11.59 3.41 3.14
C PRO A 52 -12.68 2.86 2.22
N THR A 53 -13.92 3.30 2.43
CA THR A 53 -15.06 2.91 1.59
C THR A 53 -15.58 4.14 0.87
N SER A 54 -15.70 4.06 -0.45
CA SER A 54 -16.36 5.08 -1.26
C SER A 54 -17.64 4.51 -1.88
N LYS A 55 -18.63 5.38 -2.10
CA LYS A 55 -19.83 5.04 -2.89
C LYS A 55 -19.60 5.19 -4.40
N GLN A 56 -18.42 5.67 -4.81
CA GLN A 56 -18.09 5.84 -6.21
C GLN A 56 -17.86 4.47 -6.87
N LYS A 57 -18.33 4.34 -8.11
CA LYS A 57 -18.30 3.10 -8.88
C LYS A 57 -16.89 2.62 -9.22
N GLU A 58 -15.93 3.55 -9.32
CA GLU A 58 -14.55 3.28 -9.77
C GLU A 58 -13.56 3.15 -8.62
N PHE A 59 -14.04 3.21 -7.37
CA PHE A 59 -13.17 3.19 -6.21
C PHE A 59 -12.49 1.83 -6.02
N SER A 60 -11.17 1.80 -6.19
CA SER A 60 -10.37 0.58 -6.19
C SER A 60 -9.27 0.68 -5.14
N PRO A 61 -9.57 0.33 -3.87
CA PRO A 61 -8.61 0.47 -2.80
C PRO A 61 -7.44 -0.49 -3.01
N LYS A 62 -6.24 0.00 -2.67
CA LYS A 62 -4.98 -0.74 -2.78
C LYS A 62 -4.31 -0.84 -1.43
N LEU A 63 -3.64 -1.96 -1.19
CA LEU A 63 -2.79 -2.20 -0.03
C LEU A 63 -1.33 -2.22 -0.48
N TYR A 64 -0.56 -1.28 0.06
CA TYR A 64 0.89 -1.23 -0.08
C TYR A 64 1.52 -1.78 1.18
N ILE A 65 2.47 -2.70 1.02
CA ILE A 65 3.27 -3.24 2.13
C ILE A 65 4.73 -3.23 1.72
N SER A 66 5.60 -2.73 2.60
CA SER A 66 7.06 -2.77 2.41
C SER A 66 7.73 -3.35 3.65
N LYS A 67 8.40 -4.50 3.51
CA LYS A 67 9.07 -5.15 4.64
C LYS A 67 10.45 -4.55 4.89
N ILE A 68 10.67 -4.06 6.11
CA ILE A 68 11.94 -3.48 6.55
C ILE A 68 12.87 -4.56 7.12
N SER A 69 12.31 -5.57 7.79
CA SER A 69 13.05 -6.74 8.29
C SER A 69 12.58 -8.03 7.61
N GLY A 70 13.42 -9.07 7.70
CA GLY A 70 13.00 -10.43 7.35
C GLY A 70 11.96 -10.99 8.34
N GLY A 71 11.47 -12.19 8.05
CA GLY A 71 10.36 -12.84 8.77
C GLY A 71 9.17 -13.05 7.84
N GLU A 72 8.03 -13.47 8.36
CA GLU A 72 6.83 -13.80 7.59
C GLU A 72 5.61 -13.02 8.09
N LEU A 73 4.93 -12.34 7.17
CA LEU A 73 3.67 -11.66 7.43
C LEU A 73 2.54 -12.36 6.70
N GLU A 74 1.47 -12.73 7.40
CA GLU A 74 0.26 -13.28 6.81
C GLU A 74 -0.80 -12.20 6.63
N LEU A 75 -1.23 -11.99 5.38
CA LEU A 75 -2.36 -11.15 5.01
C LEU A 75 -3.64 -11.99 5.03
N SER A 76 -4.59 -11.63 5.88
CA SER A 76 -5.86 -12.35 6.05
C SER A 76 -7.06 -11.41 6.07
N GLY A 77 -8.25 -12.00 6.01
CA GLY A 77 -9.54 -11.27 5.95
C GLY A 77 -10.13 -11.15 4.55
N LYS A 78 -9.50 -11.75 3.53
CA LYS A 78 -10.04 -11.91 2.18
C LYS A 78 -9.89 -13.35 1.69
N THR A 79 -10.81 -13.77 0.83
CA THR A 79 -10.79 -15.07 0.17
C THR A 79 -9.95 -15.08 -1.10
N SER A 80 -9.62 -13.92 -1.64
CA SER A 80 -8.70 -13.79 -2.77
C SER A 80 -7.92 -12.47 -2.70
N TRP A 81 -6.68 -12.49 -3.18
CA TRP A 81 -5.77 -11.36 -3.26
C TRP A 81 -5.26 -11.21 -4.69
N TRP A 82 -5.38 -10.01 -5.24
CA TRP A 82 -4.88 -9.72 -6.58
C TRP A 82 -3.64 -8.85 -6.49
N GLN A 83 -2.52 -9.35 -6.99
CA GLN A 83 -1.28 -8.61 -7.13
C GLN A 83 -1.11 -8.22 -8.60
N LYS A 84 -0.92 -6.93 -8.86
CA LYS A 84 -0.65 -6.43 -10.20
C LYS A 84 0.69 -6.96 -10.71
N GLY A 85 0.71 -7.43 -11.95
CA GLY A 85 1.91 -7.93 -12.60
C GLY A 85 2.66 -6.85 -13.39
N GLU A 86 3.77 -7.25 -14.00
CA GLU A 86 4.59 -6.39 -14.85
C GLU A 86 4.81 -7.01 -16.24
N GLY A 87 5.00 -6.16 -17.24
CA GLY A 87 5.26 -6.58 -18.62
C GLY A 87 4.09 -7.37 -19.20
N SER A 88 4.34 -8.61 -19.64
CA SER A 88 3.28 -9.47 -20.16
C SER A 88 2.40 -10.09 -19.07
N LEU A 89 2.84 -10.12 -17.81
CA LEU A 89 2.03 -10.58 -16.68
C LEU A 89 1.07 -9.46 -16.27
N LEU A 90 -0.24 -9.68 -16.42
CA LEU A 90 -1.26 -8.74 -15.97
C LEU A 90 -1.40 -8.76 -14.44
N GLY A 91 -1.29 -9.93 -13.84
CA GLY A 91 -1.28 -10.09 -12.39
C GLY A 91 -1.37 -11.52 -11.93
N THR A 92 -1.25 -11.67 -10.62
CA THR A 92 -1.31 -12.95 -9.92
C THR A 92 -2.46 -12.92 -8.94
N ASN A 93 -3.36 -13.89 -9.06
CA ASN A 93 -4.47 -14.11 -8.17
C ASN A 93 -4.10 -15.21 -7.16
N TYR A 94 -4.15 -14.89 -5.88
CA TYR A 94 -3.97 -15.84 -4.78
C TYR A 94 -5.34 -16.15 -4.19
N ASP A 95 -5.95 -17.25 -4.64
CA ASP A 95 -7.27 -17.70 -4.19
C ASP A 95 -7.12 -18.56 -2.92
N VAL A 96 -7.37 -17.94 -1.77
CA VAL A 96 -7.28 -18.58 -0.45
C VAL A 96 -8.36 -19.65 -0.29
N LEU A 97 -9.54 -19.46 -0.88
CA LEU A 97 -10.64 -20.41 -0.76
C LEU A 97 -10.35 -21.70 -1.55
N LYS A 98 -9.83 -21.57 -2.77
CA LYS A 98 -9.48 -22.71 -3.62
C LYS A 98 -8.09 -23.27 -3.34
N GLN A 99 -7.28 -22.56 -2.55
CA GLN A 99 -5.86 -22.87 -2.34
C GLN A 99 -5.11 -22.95 -3.68
N GLU A 100 -5.33 -21.95 -4.54
CA GLU A 100 -4.80 -21.90 -5.90
C GLU A 100 -4.15 -20.55 -6.20
N ILE A 101 -2.98 -20.57 -6.84
CA ILE A 101 -2.31 -19.38 -7.38
C ILE A 101 -2.46 -19.41 -8.90
N SER A 102 -2.99 -18.34 -9.49
CA SER A 102 -3.11 -18.21 -10.94
C SER A 102 -2.48 -16.93 -11.47
N GLU A 103 -1.65 -17.07 -12.49
CA GLU A 103 -1.00 -15.97 -13.22
C GLU A 103 -1.78 -15.70 -14.51
N ILE A 104 -2.16 -14.44 -14.71
CA ILE A 104 -2.90 -13.99 -15.90
C ILE A 104 -1.95 -13.18 -16.77
N TYR A 105 -1.83 -13.55 -18.04
CA TYR A 105 -0.93 -12.87 -18.98
C TYR A 105 -1.72 -12.15 -20.07
N SER A 106 -1.13 -11.08 -20.59
CA SER A 106 -1.55 -10.46 -21.83
C SER A 106 -0.93 -11.23 -23.00
N SER A 107 -1.77 -11.62 -23.95
CA SER A 107 -1.34 -12.11 -25.26
C SER A 107 -2.08 -11.33 -26.33
N SER A 108 -1.47 -11.20 -27.52
CA SER A 108 -2.00 -10.41 -28.63
C SER A 108 -3.38 -10.88 -29.11
N SER A 109 -3.77 -12.12 -28.78
CA SER A 109 -5.01 -12.74 -29.23
C SER A 109 -5.89 -13.30 -28.10
N ASN A 110 -5.41 -13.42 -26.87
CA ASN A 110 -6.12 -14.04 -25.74
C ASN A 110 -5.55 -13.59 -24.37
N ILE A 111 -6.27 -13.92 -23.29
CA ILE A 111 -5.80 -13.75 -21.91
C ILE A 111 -5.55 -15.13 -21.29
N PRO A 112 -4.38 -15.76 -21.53
CA PRO A 112 -4.09 -17.06 -20.95
C PRO A 112 -3.93 -16.97 -19.43
N THR A 113 -4.45 -17.99 -18.74
CA THR A 113 -4.31 -18.19 -17.30
C THR A 113 -3.44 -19.42 -17.05
N LYS A 114 -2.43 -19.29 -16.19
CA LYS A 114 -1.54 -20.37 -15.78
C LYS A 114 -1.70 -20.63 -14.29
N ILE A 115 -1.99 -21.87 -13.92
CA ILE A 115 -1.98 -22.28 -12.52
C ILE A 115 -0.55 -22.53 -12.07
N LYS A 116 -0.21 -22.02 -10.89
CA LYS A 116 1.07 -22.23 -10.21
C LYS A 116 0.89 -23.13 -9.01
N GLU A 117 1.87 -24.00 -8.80
CA GLU A 117 2.01 -24.73 -7.54
C GLU A 117 2.34 -23.74 -6.41
N ASN A 118 1.79 -24.00 -5.24
CA ASN A 118 2.08 -23.24 -4.04
C ASN A 118 3.41 -23.71 -3.44
N ASP A 119 4.47 -22.91 -3.56
CA ASP A 119 5.81 -23.20 -3.02
C ASP A 119 6.11 -22.29 -1.83
N THR A 120 6.29 -22.87 -0.64
CA THR A 120 6.57 -22.16 0.60
C THR A 120 7.96 -21.52 0.66
N ASN A 121 8.83 -21.79 -0.33
CA ASN A 121 10.13 -21.12 -0.48
C ASN A 121 10.06 -19.87 -1.38
N SER A 122 8.90 -19.59 -1.97
CA SER A 122 8.69 -18.40 -2.80
C SER A 122 8.52 -17.14 -1.94
N SER A 123 8.86 -15.97 -2.51
CA SER A 123 8.70 -14.67 -1.83
C SER A 123 7.28 -14.44 -1.30
N ILE A 124 6.28 -15.01 -2.00
CA ILE A 124 4.88 -15.02 -1.61
C ILE A 124 4.35 -16.45 -1.79
N TYR A 125 3.59 -16.93 -0.81
CA TYR A 125 2.91 -18.23 -0.87
C TYR A 125 1.52 -18.16 -0.23
N LEU A 126 0.67 -19.16 -0.49
CA LEU A 126 -0.65 -19.30 0.12
C LEU A 126 -0.58 -20.11 1.41
N SER A 127 -1.18 -19.60 2.47
CA SER A 127 -1.52 -20.35 3.67
C SER A 127 -3.02 -20.69 3.69
N GLU A 128 -3.45 -21.49 4.67
CA GLU A 128 -4.87 -21.78 4.89
C GLU A 128 -5.70 -20.51 5.15
N LYS A 129 -5.10 -19.49 5.77
CA LYS A 129 -5.82 -18.28 6.22
C LYS A 129 -5.67 -17.11 5.26
N GLY A 130 -4.69 -17.16 4.36
CA GLY A 130 -4.31 -15.96 3.62
C GLY A 130 -3.09 -16.11 2.72
N VAL A 131 -2.45 -14.97 2.46
CA VAL A 131 -1.24 -14.85 1.66
C VAL A 131 -0.08 -14.52 2.59
N VAL A 132 1.01 -15.28 2.52
CA VAL A 132 2.21 -15.05 3.30
C VAL A 132 3.26 -14.31 2.47
N LEU A 133 3.79 -13.24 3.04
CA LEU A 133 4.88 -12.44 2.49
C LEU A 133 6.18 -12.77 3.22
N GLN A 134 7.10 -13.48 2.56
CA GLN A 134 8.33 -14.01 3.17
C GLN A 134 9.57 -13.16 2.88
N SER A 135 9.74 -12.68 1.65
CA SER A 135 10.94 -11.92 1.27
C SER A 135 10.97 -10.52 1.87
N LYS A 136 12.12 -9.84 1.79
CA LYS A 136 12.24 -8.44 2.22
C LYS A 136 12.04 -7.51 1.01
N GLU A 137 10.79 -7.40 0.58
CA GLU A 137 10.39 -6.67 -0.63
C GLU A 137 9.20 -5.75 -0.33
N SER A 138 8.70 -5.10 -1.38
CA SER A 138 7.48 -4.29 -1.36
C SER A 138 6.45 -4.88 -2.31
N TRP A 139 5.17 -4.84 -1.93
CA TRP A 139 4.06 -5.39 -2.70
C TRP A 139 2.87 -4.44 -2.70
N GLU A 140 2.13 -4.50 -3.82
CA GLU A 140 0.85 -3.82 -4.02
C GLU A 140 -0.23 -4.88 -4.28
N PHE A 141 -1.32 -4.82 -3.53
CA PHE A 141 -2.49 -5.67 -3.73
C PHE A 141 -3.73 -4.81 -3.97
N GLU A 142 -4.51 -5.15 -4.98
CA GLU A 142 -5.86 -4.63 -5.13
C GLU A 142 -6.79 -5.33 -4.13
N ILE A 143 -7.52 -4.55 -3.34
CA ILE A 143 -8.36 -5.07 -2.25
C ILE A 143 -9.82 -4.61 -2.36
N PRO A 144 -10.48 -4.80 -3.51
CA PRO A 144 -11.85 -4.33 -3.73
C PRO A 144 -12.81 -4.92 -2.69
N ASN A 145 -13.84 -4.13 -2.35
CA ASN A 145 -14.94 -4.52 -1.47
C ASN A 145 -14.51 -5.02 -0.07
N SER A 146 -13.32 -4.66 0.40
CA SER A 146 -12.83 -5.01 1.73
C SER A 146 -13.20 -3.91 2.72
N LYS A 147 -13.65 -4.27 3.93
CA LYS A 147 -13.82 -3.29 5.02
C LYS A 147 -12.56 -3.13 5.87
N GLN A 148 -11.83 -4.23 6.03
CA GLN A 148 -10.62 -4.28 6.83
C GLN A 148 -9.72 -5.40 6.34
N ILE A 149 -8.42 -5.25 6.59
CA ILE A 149 -7.38 -6.25 6.32
C ILE A 149 -6.67 -6.56 7.63
N LYS A 150 -6.39 -7.83 7.90
CA LYS A 150 -5.59 -8.25 9.06
C LYS A 150 -4.19 -8.66 8.60
N ILE A 151 -3.16 -8.10 9.24
CA ILE A 151 -1.76 -8.47 9.02
C ILE A 151 -1.24 -9.09 10.31
N THR A 152 -0.74 -10.32 10.24
CA THR A 152 -0.23 -11.07 11.39
C THR A 152 1.24 -11.39 11.20
N ASN A 153 2.07 -11.22 12.23
CA ASN A 153 3.41 -11.76 12.25
C ASN A 153 3.35 -13.25 12.61
N ILE A 154 3.69 -14.13 11.67
CA ILE A 154 3.68 -15.58 11.87
C ILE A 154 5.09 -16.16 12.06
N SER A 155 6.11 -15.30 12.09
CA SER A 155 7.49 -15.71 12.39
C SER A 155 7.78 -15.79 13.88
N ASP A 156 8.93 -16.36 14.22
CA ASP A 156 9.48 -16.50 15.57
C ASP A 156 10.22 -15.25 16.07
N ARG A 157 10.22 -14.15 15.30
CA ARG A 157 10.92 -12.91 15.61
C ARG A 157 10.08 -11.67 15.36
N ASP A 158 10.50 -10.54 15.91
CA ASP A 158 9.89 -9.25 15.63
C ASP A 158 10.02 -8.87 14.14
N ILE A 159 8.93 -8.39 13.55
CA ILE A 159 8.92 -7.89 12.17
C ILE A 159 8.61 -6.40 12.14
N ARG A 160 9.44 -5.66 11.38
CA ARG A 160 9.24 -4.27 11.03
C ARG A 160 8.82 -4.15 9.58
N PHE A 161 7.75 -3.42 9.32
CA PHE A 161 7.25 -3.15 7.97
C PHE A 161 6.53 -1.82 7.91
N GLU A 162 6.30 -1.33 6.71
CA GLU A 162 5.42 -0.22 6.42
C GLU A 162 4.18 -0.72 5.70
N ALA A 163 3.01 -0.17 6.05
CA ALA A 163 1.79 -0.48 5.34
C ALA A 163 0.88 0.74 5.18
N GLN A 164 0.22 0.82 4.04
CA GLN A 164 -0.75 1.86 3.73
C GLN A 164 -1.90 1.27 2.92
N VAL A 165 -3.11 1.71 3.24
CA VAL A 165 -4.26 1.49 2.37
C VAL A 165 -4.60 2.80 1.69
N THR A 166 -4.59 2.81 0.36
CA THR A 166 -5.03 3.95 -0.43
C THR A 166 -6.40 3.66 -1.02
N GLY A 167 -7.15 4.73 -1.26
CA GLY A 167 -8.38 4.69 -2.01
C GLY A 167 -8.21 5.58 -3.24
N GLU A 168 -8.10 4.96 -4.41
CA GLU A 168 -8.14 5.63 -5.71
C GLU A 168 -9.55 5.59 -6.28
#